data_AF-A0A951L8R7-F1
#
_entry.id   AF-A0A951L8R7-F1
#
_cell.length_a   1.000
_cell.length_b   1.000
_cell.length_c   1.000
_cell.angle_alpha   90.00
_cell.angle_beta   90.00
_cell.angle_gamma   90.00
#
_symmetry.space_group_name_H-M   'P 1'
#
loop_
_entity.id
_entity.type
_entity.pdbx_description
1 polymer ?
#
loop_
_entity_poly.entity_id
_entity_poly.type
_entity_poly.pdbx_seq_one_letter_code
_entity_poly.pdbx_strand_id
1 'polypeptide(L)'
;MAGTASPPFDPIRLGRLLADASGATTVEVGGFELLAGGAIQENWGFSATFAGGPSAGTHGLVLRTDAATGVPSSLGRIAEFAVLRAVHEAGVTVAEPLWACGDLGVIGRPFFVMRRVAGTPQGREITTDPTLEPHLPALAARLGRELARLQTVRPPHPGLDGLAMVGPAEHIAGFRAYLDGHRNPRPVLEWAIRWLAAHIPPPLPPVLCHRDFRTGNYLVDGHELAAILDWEFAGWGDPDEDIGWLCCKAWRFVRLDRELGGIADRAPFCDAYEAASGRRLDPARVFYWEVLANVRWAIIALQQSDRHLTGGARDLSTAIIGRRATECELELLMLLDPGGAPEIAHAAPEVDVLRDLPGGSVLLELGREFLLRDILPLVPPQRHREFRLVTTAMAIAAREAQSGSQLGAAIHPSIAGFYRAPHPSPLPAIGESEQISRTTSPFTPRPVSGEREGPVAQRWEGEGQTPPVLLRRFATDLRRGAFELCEPRAGAARAILWRLTISKLREGNPGYLAANGFGD
;
A
#
# COMPACT_ATOMS: atom_id res chain seq x y z
N MET A 1 31.76 -6.42 6.65
CA MET A 1 32.30 -5.70 5.48
C MET A 1 31.40 -6.00 4.31
N ALA A 2 30.53 -5.05 3.93
CA ALA A 2 29.77 -5.15 2.69
C ALA A 2 30.76 -5.10 1.52
N GLY A 3 30.60 -5.95 0.52
CA GLY A 3 31.52 -6.04 -0.61
C GLY A 3 31.49 -4.75 -1.42
N THR A 4 32.65 -4.15 -1.66
CA THR A 4 32.83 -3.06 -2.63
C THR A 4 32.36 -3.55 -4.00
N ALA A 5 31.23 -3.03 -4.49
CA ALA A 5 30.76 -3.32 -5.82
C ALA A 5 31.37 -2.29 -6.78
N SER A 6 31.87 -2.74 -7.93
CA SER A 6 32.22 -1.79 -8.99
C SER A 6 30.92 -1.18 -9.52
N PRO A 7 30.77 0.16 -9.54
CA PRO A 7 29.57 0.78 -10.08
C PRO A 7 29.47 0.48 -11.59
N PRO A 8 28.26 0.45 -12.16
CA PRO A 8 28.06 0.20 -13.59
C PRO A 8 28.42 1.41 -14.49
N PHE A 9 29.18 2.37 -13.97
CA PHE A 9 29.56 3.63 -14.64
C PHE A 9 31.00 4.03 -14.30
N ASP A 10 31.58 4.90 -15.12
CA ASP A 10 32.95 5.40 -14.95
C ASP A 10 33.05 6.42 -13.80
N PRO A 11 33.71 6.10 -12.67
CA PRO A 11 33.82 7.01 -11.54
C PRO A 11 34.60 8.29 -11.86
N ILE A 12 35.49 8.28 -12.86
CA ILE A 12 36.28 9.46 -13.24
C ILE A 12 35.37 10.54 -13.84
N ARG A 13 34.39 10.14 -14.65
CA ARG A 13 33.41 11.09 -15.23
C ARG A 13 32.57 11.74 -14.14
N LEU A 14 32.13 10.95 -13.16
CA LEU A 14 31.42 11.47 -11.99
C LEU A 14 32.30 12.45 -11.21
N GLY A 15 33.56 12.10 -10.92
CA GLY A 15 34.49 12.98 -10.22
C GLY A 15 34.70 14.32 -10.93
N ARG A 16 34.84 14.33 -12.27
CA ARG A 16 34.95 15.58 -13.04
C ARG A 16 33.70 16.45 -12.92
N LEU A 17 32.51 15.87 -13.08
CA LEU A 17 31.25 16.59 -12.89
C LEU A 17 31.16 17.20 -11.49
N LEU A 18 31.54 16.45 -10.45
CA LEU A 18 31.49 16.93 -9.07
C LEU A 18 32.52 18.05 -8.82
N ALA A 19 33.70 17.99 -9.44
CA ALA A 19 34.68 19.07 -9.39
C ALA A 19 34.12 20.36 -9.98
N ASP A 20 33.56 20.28 -11.20
CA ASP A 20 32.97 21.41 -11.91
C ASP A 20 31.79 22.01 -11.12
N ALA A 21 30.91 21.17 -10.58
CA ALA A 21 29.72 21.59 -9.85
C ALA A 21 29.99 22.15 -8.44
N SER A 22 31.13 21.80 -7.84
CA SER A 22 31.52 22.26 -6.49
C SER A 22 32.55 23.39 -6.50
N GLY A 23 33.20 23.65 -7.64
CA GLY A 23 34.34 24.55 -7.73
C GLY A 23 35.63 23.99 -7.10
N ALA A 24 35.70 22.68 -6.87
CA ALA A 24 36.92 22.01 -6.45
C ALA A 24 37.88 21.82 -7.64
N THR A 25 39.18 21.77 -7.39
CA THR A 25 40.20 21.54 -8.44
C THR A 25 40.10 20.10 -8.97
N THR A 26 39.92 19.13 -8.07
CA THR A 26 39.70 17.73 -8.38
C THR A 26 38.75 17.11 -7.35
N VAL A 27 38.04 16.06 -7.76
CA VAL A 27 37.25 15.21 -6.86
C VAL A 27 37.57 13.76 -7.15
N GLU A 28 38.09 13.08 -6.13
CA GLU A 28 38.32 11.64 -6.17
C GLU A 28 37.12 10.91 -5.56
N VAL A 29 36.53 9.97 -6.30
CA VAL A 29 35.39 9.18 -5.84
C VAL A 29 35.75 7.70 -5.74
N GLY A 30 35.23 7.03 -4.71
CA GLY A 30 35.50 5.61 -4.49
C GLY A 30 34.63 5.00 -3.40
N GLY A 31 34.88 3.72 -3.08
CA GLY A 31 34.14 3.01 -2.03
C GLY A 31 32.65 2.84 -2.34
N PHE A 32 32.31 2.58 -3.60
CA PHE A 32 30.94 2.41 -4.03
C PHE A 32 30.31 1.15 -3.41
N GLU A 33 29.08 1.32 -2.93
CA GLU A 33 28.22 0.24 -2.49
C GLU A 33 26.79 0.49 -2.96
N LEU A 34 26.15 -0.57 -3.46
CA LEU A 34 24.72 -0.52 -3.72
C LEU A 34 23.99 -0.64 -2.37
N LEU A 35 23.23 0.39 -2.02
CA LEU A 35 22.45 0.41 -0.79
C LEU A 35 21.17 -0.41 -1.00
N ALA A 36 20.80 -1.16 0.04
CA ALA A 36 19.53 -1.87 0.05
C ALA A 36 18.37 -0.87 0.19
N GLY A 37 17.33 -1.03 -0.62
CA GLY A 37 16.16 -0.13 -0.64
C GLY A 37 15.95 0.52 -2.01
N GLY A 38 14.71 0.93 -2.30
CA GLY A 38 14.29 1.39 -3.62
C GLY A 38 13.81 0.23 -4.51
N ALA A 39 12.49 0.07 -4.65
CA ALA A 39 11.93 -1.01 -5.46
C ALA A 39 12.12 -0.78 -6.97
N ILE A 40 12.23 0.48 -7.38
CA ILE A 40 12.32 0.89 -8.79
C ILE A 40 13.51 1.81 -9.07
N GLN A 41 14.48 1.87 -8.15
CA GLN A 41 15.60 2.80 -8.20
C GLN A 41 16.89 2.20 -7.64
N GLU A 42 18.02 2.77 -8.02
CA GLU A 42 19.34 2.41 -7.51
C GLU A 42 19.88 3.55 -6.64
N ASN A 43 20.27 3.22 -5.40
CA ASN A 43 20.93 4.14 -4.48
C ASN A 43 22.37 3.64 -4.25
N TRP A 44 23.35 4.40 -4.73
CA TRP A 44 24.77 4.07 -4.62
C TRP A 44 25.43 4.95 -3.56
N GLY A 45 25.82 4.37 -2.43
CA GLY A 45 26.66 5.04 -1.44
C GLY A 45 28.10 5.10 -1.93
N PHE A 46 28.79 6.23 -1.74
CA PHE A 46 30.20 6.38 -2.10
C PHE A 46 30.89 7.46 -1.26
N SER A 47 32.23 7.47 -1.28
CA SER A 47 33.07 8.51 -0.69
C SER A 47 33.58 9.44 -1.78
N ALA A 48 33.60 10.74 -1.52
CA ALA A 48 34.13 11.76 -2.40
C ALA A 48 35.09 12.68 -1.65
N THR A 49 36.33 12.82 -2.14
CA THR A 49 37.35 13.71 -1.58
C THR A 49 37.56 14.90 -2.51
N PHE A 50 37.20 16.09 -2.03
CA PHE A 50 37.26 17.35 -2.78
C PHE A 50 38.55 18.09 -2.46
N ALA A 51 39.35 18.39 -3.48
CA ALA A 51 40.56 19.20 -3.36
C ALA A 51 40.26 20.68 -3.64
N GLY A 52 40.08 21.47 -2.58
CA GLY A 52 39.73 22.89 -2.67
C GLY A 52 38.22 23.15 -2.83
N GLY A 53 37.86 24.43 -2.96
CA GLY A 53 36.47 24.87 -3.02
C GLY A 53 35.72 24.82 -1.68
N PRO A 54 34.44 25.23 -1.66
CA PRO A 54 33.61 25.28 -0.43
C PRO A 54 33.36 23.91 0.22
N SER A 55 33.49 22.82 -0.55
CA SER A 55 33.25 21.45 -0.09
C SER A 55 34.53 20.67 0.21
N ALA A 56 35.68 21.34 0.37
CA ALA A 56 36.97 20.68 0.59
C ALA A 56 36.92 19.61 1.73
N GLY A 57 37.59 18.49 1.51
CA GLY A 57 37.59 17.34 2.44
C GLY A 57 36.86 16.11 1.89
N THR A 58 36.73 15.08 2.74
CA THR A 58 36.11 13.79 2.39
C THR A 58 34.69 13.70 2.93
N HIS A 59 33.76 13.32 2.07
CA HIS A 59 32.33 13.24 2.40
C HIS A 59 31.72 11.92 1.95
N GLY A 60 30.81 11.37 2.77
CA GLY A 60 29.92 10.29 2.36
C GLY A 60 28.74 10.84 1.57
N LEU A 61 28.52 10.32 0.36
CA LEU A 61 27.47 10.75 -0.56
C LEU A 61 26.63 9.56 -1.02
N VAL A 62 25.43 9.86 -1.54
CA VAL A 62 24.55 8.89 -2.19
C VAL A 62 24.18 9.40 -3.57
N LEU A 63 24.39 8.58 -4.59
CA LEU A 63 23.93 8.79 -5.95
C LEU A 63 22.63 8.02 -6.16
N ARG A 64 21.58 8.69 -6.63
CA ARG A 64 20.26 8.11 -6.89
C ARG A 64 19.94 8.18 -8.38
N THR A 65 19.65 7.02 -8.97
CA THR A 65 19.35 6.87 -10.40
C THR A 65 18.25 5.83 -10.63
N ASP A 66 17.68 5.78 -11.83
CA ASP A 66 16.59 4.85 -12.16
C ASP A 66 17.11 3.40 -12.23
N ALA A 67 16.36 2.44 -11.68
CA ALA A 67 16.62 1.02 -11.93
C ALA A 67 16.07 0.60 -13.30
N ALA A 68 16.42 -0.62 -13.74
CA ALA A 68 15.88 -1.19 -14.99
C ALA A 68 14.34 -1.34 -14.97
N THR A 69 13.74 -1.44 -13.78
CA THR A 69 12.31 -1.63 -13.59
C THR A 69 11.68 -0.36 -13.01
N GLY A 70 11.25 0.57 -13.86
CA GLY A 70 10.54 1.79 -13.44
C GLY A 70 9.03 1.60 -13.27
N VAL A 71 8.35 2.59 -12.67
CA VAL A 71 6.89 2.72 -12.74
C VAL A 71 6.45 4.07 -13.29
N PRO A 72 5.40 4.14 -14.13
CA PRO A 72 4.96 5.39 -14.75
C PRO A 72 4.59 6.51 -13.77
N SER A 73 4.20 6.17 -12.55
CA SER A 73 3.83 7.13 -11.51
C SER A 73 5.02 7.75 -10.77
N SER A 74 6.23 7.25 -10.96
CA SER A 74 7.44 7.77 -10.32
C SER A 74 7.98 8.98 -11.07
N LEU A 75 8.40 10.00 -10.32
CA LEU A 75 9.06 11.18 -10.85
C LEU A 75 10.39 10.78 -11.52
N GLY A 76 10.69 11.47 -12.62
CA GLY A 76 12.04 11.44 -13.17
C GLY A 76 13.03 12.06 -12.18
N ARG A 77 14.30 11.62 -12.20
CA ARG A 77 15.32 12.01 -11.21
C ARG A 77 15.50 13.50 -11.02
N ILE A 78 15.37 14.28 -12.10
CA ILE A 78 15.52 15.74 -12.04
C ILE A 78 14.32 16.40 -11.33
N ALA A 79 13.10 15.89 -11.55
CA ALA A 79 11.92 16.36 -10.86
C ALA A 79 11.93 15.96 -9.38
N GLU A 80 12.34 14.72 -9.07
CA GLU A 80 12.51 14.28 -7.67
C GLU A 80 13.58 15.12 -6.95
N PHE A 81 14.70 15.45 -7.60
CA PHE A 81 15.70 16.34 -7.01
C PHE A 81 15.16 17.75 -6.75
N ALA A 82 14.34 18.30 -7.65
CA ALA A 82 13.69 19.60 -7.43
C ALA A 82 12.76 19.56 -6.21
N VAL A 83 12.02 18.46 -6.02
CA VAL A 83 11.23 18.23 -4.79
C VAL A 83 12.13 18.19 -3.56
N LEU A 84 13.18 17.36 -3.58
CA LEU A 84 14.11 17.21 -2.46
C LEU A 84 14.74 18.55 -2.05
N ARG A 85 15.10 19.39 -3.04
CA ARG A 85 15.58 20.76 -2.82
C ARG A 85 14.55 21.64 -2.14
N ALA A 86 13.33 21.70 -2.66
CA ALA A 86 12.27 22.54 -2.09
C ALA A 86 11.95 22.15 -0.64
N VAL A 87 11.90 20.86 -0.33
CA VAL A 87 11.61 20.38 1.03
C VAL A 87 12.78 20.58 1.99
N HIS A 88 14.02 20.47 1.52
CA HIS A 88 15.21 20.82 2.29
C HIS A 88 15.24 22.32 2.61
N GLU A 89 14.95 23.18 1.62
CA GLU A 89 14.84 24.64 1.79
C GLU A 89 13.70 25.02 2.76
N ALA A 90 12.62 24.24 2.81
CA ALA A 90 11.54 24.38 3.80
C ALA A 90 11.91 23.89 5.21
N GLY A 91 13.12 23.35 5.42
CA GLY A 91 13.59 22.90 6.73
C GLY A 91 13.04 21.55 7.18
N VAL A 92 12.58 20.72 6.23
CA VAL A 92 12.23 19.32 6.48
C VAL A 92 13.51 18.51 6.68
N THR A 93 13.48 17.57 7.62
CA THR A 93 14.61 16.68 7.94
C THR A 93 14.79 15.67 6.81
N VAL A 94 15.62 16.00 5.84
CA VAL A 94 15.94 15.20 4.65
C VAL A 94 17.45 15.20 4.41
N ALA A 95 17.93 14.29 3.56
CA ALA A 95 19.30 14.35 3.07
C ALA A 95 19.52 15.64 2.26
N GLU A 96 20.62 16.35 2.55
CA GLU A 96 20.99 17.57 1.82
C GLU A 96 21.14 17.26 0.32
N PRO A 97 20.30 17.85 -0.55
CA PRO A 97 20.43 17.71 -1.99
C PRO A 97 21.59 18.56 -2.50
N LEU A 98 22.53 17.95 -3.22
CA LEU A 98 23.75 18.63 -3.66
C LEU A 98 23.70 18.97 -5.15
N TRP A 99 23.56 17.96 -6.01
CA TRP A 99 23.64 18.13 -7.47
C TRP A 99 22.71 17.19 -8.22
N ALA A 100 22.24 17.59 -9.40
CA ALA A 100 21.52 16.72 -10.33
C ALA A 100 22.11 16.84 -11.74
N CYS A 101 22.06 15.74 -12.48
CA CYS A 101 22.59 15.67 -13.84
C CYS A 101 21.65 14.88 -14.74
N GLY A 102 21.20 15.54 -15.81
CA GLY A 102 20.42 14.92 -16.88
C GLY A 102 21.26 14.42 -18.05
N ASP A 103 22.57 14.69 -18.06
CA ASP A 103 23.47 14.25 -19.13
C ASP A 103 23.79 12.75 -19.01
N LEU A 104 23.28 11.98 -19.96
CA LEU A 104 23.51 10.54 -20.06
C LEU A 104 24.99 10.19 -20.32
N GLY A 105 25.80 11.14 -20.78
CA GLY A 105 27.23 10.96 -21.00
C GLY A 105 28.05 10.70 -19.73
N VAL A 106 27.50 10.99 -18.54
CA VAL A 106 28.23 10.84 -17.26
C VAL A 106 28.13 9.40 -16.74
N ILE A 107 26.91 8.91 -16.47
CA ILE A 107 26.69 7.56 -15.92
C ILE A 107 25.73 6.69 -16.75
N GLY A 108 25.31 7.16 -17.93
CA GLY A 108 24.35 6.46 -18.79
C GLY A 108 22.87 6.70 -18.46
N ARG A 109 22.56 7.36 -17.34
CA ARG A 109 21.21 7.61 -16.83
C ARG A 109 21.12 8.97 -16.13
N PRO A 110 19.95 9.63 -16.07
CA PRO A 110 19.76 10.79 -15.20
C PRO A 110 19.98 10.39 -13.74
N PHE A 111 20.49 11.31 -12.93
CA PHE A 111 20.72 11.07 -11.50
C PHE A 111 20.77 12.35 -10.70
N PHE A 112 20.77 12.18 -9.39
CA PHE A 112 21.21 13.23 -8.46
C PHE A 112 22.06 12.66 -7.34
N VAL A 113 22.77 13.56 -6.67
CA VAL A 113 23.67 13.28 -5.55
C VAL A 113 23.18 14.06 -4.34
N MET A 114 23.14 13.38 -3.21
CA MET A 114 22.77 13.94 -1.92
C MET A 114 23.77 13.51 -0.84
N ARG A 115 23.76 14.21 0.28
CA ARG A 115 24.52 13.85 1.48
C ARG A 115 24.09 12.47 1.97
N ARG A 116 25.06 11.63 2.37
CA ARG A 116 24.76 10.38 3.06
C ARG A 116 24.32 10.66 4.49
N VAL A 117 23.18 10.11 4.88
CA VAL A 117 22.64 10.17 6.24
C VAL A 117 22.68 8.76 6.85
N ALA A 118 23.09 8.66 8.11
CA ALA A 118 23.12 7.40 8.85
C ALA A 118 21.72 7.06 9.41
N GLY A 119 21.51 5.79 9.73
CA GLY A 119 20.28 5.29 10.36
C GLY A 119 19.70 4.06 9.68
N THR A 120 18.68 3.47 10.30
CA THR A 120 17.93 2.33 9.76
C THR A 120 16.60 2.79 9.16
N PRO A 121 16.27 2.40 7.92
CA PRO A 121 14.92 2.55 7.36
C PRO A 121 14.05 1.32 7.64
N GLN A 122 14.52 0.31 8.36
CA GLN A 122 13.81 -0.96 8.47
C GLN A 122 12.64 -0.83 9.44
N GLY A 123 11.44 -0.64 8.91
CA GLY A 123 10.23 -0.43 9.72
C GLY A 123 9.95 -1.54 10.74
N ARG A 124 10.29 -2.80 10.43
CA ARG A 124 10.21 -3.90 11.42
C ARG A 124 11.19 -3.71 12.58
N GLU A 125 12.43 -3.29 12.32
CA GLU A 125 13.40 -3.01 13.39
C GLU A 125 12.90 -1.83 14.22
N ILE A 126 12.51 -0.72 13.58
CA ILE A 126 12.00 0.49 14.25
C ILE A 126 10.83 0.17 15.21
N THR A 127 9.93 -0.73 14.81
CA THR A 127 8.70 -1.06 15.58
C THR A 127 8.89 -2.20 16.60
N THR A 128 10.03 -2.89 16.61
CA THR A 128 10.28 -4.03 17.50
C THR A 128 11.51 -3.90 18.37
N ASP A 129 12.36 -2.89 18.14
CA ASP A 129 13.51 -2.63 18.97
C ASP A 129 13.08 -2.14 20.37
N PRO A 130 13.35 -2.91 21.44
CA PRO A 130 12.96 -2.53 22.80
C PRO A 130 13.67 -1.26 23.28
N THR A 131 14.81 -0.90 22.69
CA THR A 131 15.53 0.33 23.02
C THR A 131 14.86 1.58 22.43
N LEU A 132 14.05 1.42 21.37
CA LEU A 132 13.28 2.50 20.77
C LEU A 132 11.92 2.70 21.43
N GLU A 133 11.29 1.67 22.01
CA GLU A 133 9.91 1.72 22.55
C GLU A 133 9.63 2.97 23.40
N PRO A 134 10.49 3.39 24.36
CA PRO A 134 10.23 4.59 25.17
C PRO A 134 10.24 5.91 24.37
N HIS A 135 10.89 5.92 23.21
CA HIS A 135 11.11 7.09 22.36
C HIS A 135 10.13 7.18 21.18
N LEU A 136 9.41 6.10 20.87
CA LEU A 136 8.49 6.07 19.72
C LEU A 136 7.39 7.16 19.75
N PRO A 137 6.79 7.52 20.91
CA PRO A 137 5.86 8.65 20.96
C PRO A 137 6.52 9.99 20.60
N ALA A 138 7.77 10.21 20.99
CA ALA A 138 8.51 11.42 20.64
C ALA A 138 8.88 11.45 19.15
N LEU A 139 9.23 10.28 18.58
CA LEU A 139 9.43 10.12 17.13
C LEU A 139 8.15 10.41 16.35
N ALA A 140 6.99 9.91 16.82
CA ALA A 140 5.69 10.22 16.23
C ALA A 140 5.39 11.72 16.26
N ALA A 141 5.63 12.39 17.40
CA ALA A 141 5.49 13.84 17.50
C ALA A 141 6.46 14.60 16.56
N ARG A 142 7.69 14.10 16.39
CA ARG A 142 8.67 14.65 15.44
C ARG A 142 8.16 14.53 14.00
N LEU A 143 7.64 13.37 13.60
CA LEU A 143 7.04 13.17 12.28
C LEU A 143 5.86 14.13 12.03
N GLY A 144 5.03 14.39 13.05
CA GLY A 144 3.94 15.39 12.95
C GLY A 144 4.46 16.80 12.64
N ARG A 145 5.55 17.23 13.30
CA ARG A 145 6.20 18.52 13.01
C ARG A 145 6.82 18.56 11.61
N GLU A 146 7.48 17.48 11.19
CA GLU A 146 8.09 17.43 9.86
C GLU A 146 7.05 17.42 8.74
N LEU A 147 5.92 16.73 8.93
CA LEU A 147 4.83 16.79 7.97
C LEU A 147 4.25 18.21 7.91
N ALA A 148 4.03 18.87 9.04
CA ALA A 148 3.59 20.27 9.05
C ALA A 148 4.55 21.20 8.28
N ARG A 149 5.87 21.00 8.40
CA ARG A 149 6.90 21.75 7.65
C ARG A 149 6.89 21.45 6.16
N LEU A 150 6.83 20.17 5.78
CA LEU A 150 6.69 19.74 4.38
C LEU A 150 5.49 20.46 3.75
N GLN A 151 4.39 20.45 4.48
CA GLN A 151 3.19 21.16 4.17
C GLN A 151 3.30 22.66 4.47
N THR A 152 4.44 23.30 4.25
CA THR A 152 4.52 24.76 3.99
C THR A 152 4.80 25.05 2.51
N VAL A 153 5.30 24.05 1.77
CA VAL A 153 5.46 24.10 0.32
C VAL A 153 4.07 24.04 -0.32
N ARG A 154 3.76 25.02 -1.18
CA ARG A 154 2.43 25.23 -1.79
C ARG A 154 2.55 25.54 -3.28
N PRO A 155 1.58 25.14 -4.11
CA PRO A 155 1.50 25.60 -5.48
C PRO A 155 0.95 27.04 -5.55
N PRO A 156 1.37 27.86 -6.53
CA PRO A 156 2.47 27.60 -7.45
C PRO A 156 3.83 27.67 -6.73
N HIS A 157 4.75 26.78 -7.08
CA HIS A 157 6.12 26.79 -6.57
C HIS A 157 7.12 26.71 -7.73
N PRO A 158 8.04 27.68 -7.86
CA PRO A 158 9.05 27.65 -8.91
C PRO A 158 9.82 26.32 -8.93
N GLY A 159 9.91 25.70 -10.10
CA GLY A 159 10.64 24.44 -10.30
C GLY A 159 9.84 23.18 -9.97
N LEU A 160 8.61 23.30 -9.48
CA LEU A 160 7.69 22.19 -9.20
C LEU A 160 6.40 22.25 -10.03
N ASP A 161 6.40 23.05 -11.09
CA ASP A 161 5.23 23.30 -11.95
C ASP A 161 4.73 22.03 -12.67
N GLY A 162 5.60 21.05 -12.88
CA GLY A 162 5.28 19.77 -13.51
C GLY A 162 4.70 18.69 -12.58
N LEU A 163 4.57 18.96 -11.27
CA LEU A 163 4.03 17.97 -10.35
C LEU A 163 2.52 17.78 -10.55
N ALA A 164 2.08 16.52 -10.51
CA ALA A 164 0.68 16.19 -10.68
C ALA A 164 -0.17 16.65 -9.47
N MET A 165 -1.27 17.33 -9.76
CA MET A 165 -2.36 17.60 -8.83
C MET A 165 -3.34 16.44 -8.87
N VAL A 166 -3.43 15.67 -7.79
CA VAL A 166 -4.32 14.50 -7.72
C VAL A 166 -5.18 14.62 -6.47
N GLY A 167 -6.49 14.68 -6.67
CA GLY A 167 -7.47 14.69 -5.60
C GLY A 167 -8.12 13.31 -5.38
N PRO A 168 -9.01 13.21 -4.39
CA PRO A 168 -9.71 11.96 -4.09
C PRO A 168 -10.53 11.43 -5.29
N ALA A 169 -11.12 12.31 -6.10
CA ALA A 169 -11.91 11.92 -7.26
C ALA A 169 -11.06 11.24 -8.35
N GLU A 170 -9.87 11.79 -8.62
CA GLU A 170 -8.90 11.23 -9.57
C GLU A 170 -8.37 9.88 -9.08
N HIS A 171 -8.08 9.75 -7.78
CA HIS A 171 -7.71 8.46 -7.17
C HIS A 171 -8.81 7.41 -7.37
N ILE A 172 -10.06 7.74 -7.04
CA ILE A 172 -11.23 6.86 -7.19
C ILE A 172 -11.39 6.42 -8.65
N ALA A 173 -11.27 7.36 -9.60
CA ALA A 173 -11.35 7.05 -11.03
C ALA A 173 -10.23 6.09 -11.46
N GLY A 174 -8.99 6.32 -11.00
CA GLY A 174 -7.86 5.43 -11.26
C GLY A 174 -8.05 4.03 -10.67
N PHE A 175 -8.57 3.92 -9.45
CA PHE A 175 -8.86 2.62 -8.83
C PHE A 175 -9.93 1.85 -9.61
N ARG A 176 -11.01 2.53 -10.05
CA ARG A 176 -12.04 1.92 -10.89
C ARG A 176 -11.49 1.45 -12.22
N ALA A 177 -10.72 2.29 -12.91
CA ALA A 177 -10.10 1.93 -14.18
C ALA A 177 -9.19 0.70 -14.06
N TYR A 178 -8.44 0.58 -12.96
CA TYR A 178 -7.64 -0.61 -12.69
C TYR A 178 -8.52 -1.86 -12.46
N LEU A 179 -9.57 -1.75 -11.64
CA LEU A 179 -10.47 -2.88 -11.37
C LEU A 179 -11.26 -3.33 -12.61
N ASP A 180 -11.62 -2.40 -13.50
CA ASP A 180 -12.29 -2.68 -14.78
C ASP A 180 -11.42 -3.56 -15.70
N GLY A 181 -10.09 -3.37 -15.64
CA GLY A 181 -9.12 -4.20 -16.36
C GLY A 181 -8.68 -5.47 -15.60
N HIS A 182 -9.07 -5.64 -14.34
CA HIS A 182 -8.57 -6.73 -13.50
C HIS A 182 -9.26 -8.06 -13.80
N ARG A 183 -8.48 -9.16 -13.84
CA ARG A 183 -9.00 -10.48 -14.22
C ARG A 183 -10.07 -11.02 -13.26
N ASN A 184 -9.88 -10.74 -11.97
CA ASN A 184 -10.69 -11.29 -10.88
C ASN A 184 -11.56 -10.20 -10.24
N PRO A 185 -12.86 -10.43 -10.02
CA PRO A 185 -13.71 -9.45 -9.35
C PRO A 185 -13.22 -9.17 -7.91
N ARG A 186 -13.34 -7.92 -7.48
CA ARG A 186 -12.94 -7.45 -6.13
C ARG A 186 -14.11 -6.79 -5.39
N PRO A 187 -15.10 -7.57 -4.91
CA PRO A 187 -16.32 -7.03 -4.29
C PRO A 187 -16.07 -6.06 -3.14
N VAL A 188 -15.11 -6.35 -2.24
CA VAL A 188 -14.78 -5.48 -1.11
C VAL A 188 -14.20 -4.16 -1.57
N LEU A 189 -13.31 -4.18 -2.57
CA LEU A 189 -12.73 -2.94 -3.12
C LEU A 189 -13.78 -2.13 -3.88
N GLU A 190 -14.65 -2.76 -4.66
CA GLU A 190 -15.77 -2.07 -5.33
C GLU A 190 -16.71 -1.39 -4.32
N TRP A 191 -17.03 -2.09 -3.22
CA TRP A 191 -17.83 -1.53 -2.13
C TRP A 191 -17.13 -0.36 -1.42
N ALA A 192 -15.85 -0.50 -1.08
CA ALA A 192 -15.07 0.56 -0.44
C ALA A 192 -14.87 1.79 -1.35
N ILE A 193 -14.61 1.59 -2.63
CA ILE A 193 -14.48 2.67 -3.63
C ILE A 193 -15.81 3.40 -3.81
N ARG A 194 -16.94 2.68 -3.78
CA ARG A 194 -18.28 3.28 -3.77
C ARG A 194 -18.49 4.13 -2.53
N TRP A 195 -18.10 3.65 -1.35
CA TRP A 195 -18.12 4.44 -0.12
C TRP A 195 -17.26 5.71 -0.25
N LEU A 196 -16.02 5.60 -0.73
CA LEU A 196 -15.14 6.77 -0.96
C LEU A 196 -15.80 7.80 -1.89
N ALA A 197 -16.40 7.36 -2.99
CA ALA A 197 -17.09 8.26 -3.92
C ALA A 197 -18.28 9.00 -3.30
N ALA A 198 -18.92 8.43 -2.27
CA ALA A 198 -20.04 9.04 -1.57
C ALA A 198 -19.62 9.98 -0.43
N HIS A 199 -18.38 9.89 0.04
CA HIS A 199 -17.91 10.56 1.27
C HIS A 199 -16.70 11.48 1.04
N ILE A 200 -16.47 11.93 -0.21
CA ILE A 200 -15.39 12.86 -0.53
C ILE A 200 -15.51 14.09 0.38
N PRO A 201 -14.49 14.40 1.20
CA PRO A 201 -14.57 15.51 2.13
C PRO A 201 -14.40 16.85 1.38
N PRO A 202 -14.86 17.99 1.96
CA PRO A 202 -14.69 19.30 1.34
C PRO A 202 -13.21 19.59 1.01
N PRO A 203 -12.87 20.17 -0.15
CA PRO A 203 -11.47 20.36 -0.53
C PRO A 203 -10.75 21.34 0.42
N LEU A 204 -9.46 21.07 0.69
CA LEU A 204 -8.55 21.99 1.35
C LEU A 204 -7.53 22.58 0.35
N PRO A 205 -6.90 23.72 0.66
CA PRO A 205 -5.83 24.26 -0.17
C PRO A 205 -4.71 23.22 -0.38
N PRO A 206 -4.26 23.01 -1.63
CA PRO A 206 -3.37 21.91 -1.96
C PRO A 206 -1.97 22.06 -1.35
N VAL A 207 -1.56 20.91 -0.85
CA VAL A 207 -0.32 20.46 -0.24
C VAL A 207 0.82 20.05 -1.15
N LEU A 208 2.10 20.26 -0.85
CA LEU A 208 3.07 19.25 -1.29
C LEU A 208 2.88 18.00 -0.42
N CYS A 209 2.47 16.89 -1.03
CA CYS A 209 2.32 15.60 -0.40
C CYS A 209 3.49 14.71 -0.80
N HIS A 210 4.03 13.96 0.15
CA HIS A 210 5.05 12.94 -0.09
C HIS A 210 4.47 11.73 -0.82
N ARG A 211 3.22 11.37 -0.51
CA ARG A 211 2.46 10.22 -0.99
C ARG A 211 3.03 8.84 -0.64
N ASP A 212 4.13 8.78 0.08
CA ASP A 212 4.65 7.57 0.71
C ASP A 212 5.23 7.88 2.11
N PHE A 213 4.57 8.78 2.84
CA PHE A 213 4.94 9.17 4.20
C PHE A 213 4.53 8.07 5.19
N ARG A 214 5.44 7.12 5.46
CA ARG A 214 5.15 5.94 6.31
C ARG A 214 6.37 5.43 7.05
N THR A 215 6.13 4.63 8.08
CA THR A 215 7.17 3.79 8.69
C THR A 215 7.82 2.93 7.61
N GLY A 216 9.15 3.02 7.53
CA GLY A 216 9.94 2.39 6.48
C GLY A 216 10.43 3.33 5.39
N ASN A 217 10.00 4.60 5.38
CA ASN A 217 10.49 5.66 4.48
C ASN A 217 11.09 6.84 5.23
N TYR A 218 11.69 6.56 6.38
CA TYR A 218 12.53 7.50 7.09
C TYR A 218 13.64 6.73 7.81
N LEU A 219 14.77 7.40 8.04
CA LEU A 219 15.90 6.89 8.80
C LEU A 219 15.75 7.25 10.27
N VAL A 220 15.98 6.27 11.14
CA VAL A 220 16.18 6.47 12.57
C VAL A 220 17.64 6.20 12.89
N ASP A 221 18.32 7.16 13.49
CA ASP A 221 19.70 7.02 14.00
C ASP A 221 19.70 7.19 15.51
N GLY A 222 20.12 6.16 16.24
CA GLY A 222 19.82 6.05 17.66
C GLY A 222 18.31 6.03 17.90
N HIS A 223 17.76 7.11 18.48
CA HIS A 223 16.32 7.29 18.74
C HIS A 223 15.72 8.48 17.99
N GLU A 224 16.51 9.16 17.16
CA GLU A 224 16.13 10.41 16.49
C GLU A 224 15.81 10.18 15.01
N LEU A 225 14.90 11.00 14.50
CA LEU A 225 14.61 11.07 13.06
C LEU A 225 15.82 11.69 12.34
N ALA A 226 16.46 10.93 11.45
CA ALA A 226 17.65 11.36 10.74
C ALA A 226 17.33 11.92 9.33
N ALA A 227 16.42 11.30 8.58
CA ALA A 227 15.97 11.81 7.27
C ALA A 227 14.66 11.15 6.81
N ILE A 228 13.79 11.89 6.13
CA ILE A 228 12.67 11.36 5.34
C ILE A 228 13.17 11.02 3.93
N LEU A 229 12.76 9.85 3.41
CA LEU A 229 13.29 9.22 2.20
C LEU A 229 12.21 9.05 1.12
N ASP A 230 12.63 8.74 -0.11
CA ASP A 230 11.76 8.28 -1.20
C ASP A 230 10.67 9.27 -1.67
N TRP A 231 11.13 10.41 -2.22
CA TRP A 231 10.31 11.51 -2.72
C TRP A 231 9.72 11.29 -4.12
N GLU A 232 9.79 10.07 -4.63
CA GLU A 232 9.52 9.75 -6.03
C GLU A 232 8.05 9.81 -6.43
N PHE A 233 7.13 9.78 -5.46
CA PHE A 233 5.70 9.90 -5.69
C PHE A 233 5.12 11.26 -5.30
N ALA A 234 6.00 12.20 -4.92
CA ALA A 234 5.58 13.49 -4.42
C ALA A 234 4.77 14.25 -5.48
N GLY A 235 3.79 15.01 -5.00
CA GLY A 235 2.93 15.81 -5.87
C GLY A 235 1.97 16.68 -5.08
N TRP A 236 1.12 17.42 -5.79
CA TRP A 236 0.16 18.30 -5.16
C TRP A 236 -1.10 17.53 -4.76
N GLY A 237 -1.55 17.68 -3.52
CA GLY A 237 -2.66 16.89 -2.98
C GLY A 237 -3.32 17.50 -1.74
N ASP A 238 -4.15 16.72 -1.08
CA ASP A 238 -4.81 17.12 0.16
C ASP A 238 -3.87 16.95 1.36
N PRO A 239 -3.81 17.88 2.32
CA PRO A 239 -2.93 17.78 3.49
C PRO A 239 -3.21 16.57 4.39
N ASP A 240 -4.39 15.96 4.32
CA ASP A 240 -4.71 14.76 5.09
C ASP A 240 -4.30 13.45 4.37
N GLU A 241 -3.89 13.49 3.10
CA GLU A 241 -3.50 12.31 2.32
C GLU A 241 -2.35 11.53 2.98
N ASP A 242 -1.27 12.22 3.34
CA ASP A 242 -0.09 11.60 3.96
C ASP A 242 -0.39 11.12 5.39
N ILE A 243 -1.32 11.77 6.10
CA ILE A 243 -1.74 11.34 7.44
C ILE A 243 -2.53 10.03 7.33
N GLY A 244 -3.50 9.97 6.42
CA GLY A 244 -4.25 8.75 6.15
C GLY A 244 -3.34 7.62 5.67
N TRP A 245 -2.33 7.93 4.84
CA TRP A 245 -1.32 6.96 4.45
C TRP A 245 -0.57 6.40 5.65
N LEU A 246 -0.03 7.24 6.53
CA LEU A 246 0.70 6.82 7.73
C LEU A 246 -0.15 5.97 8.69
N CYS A 247 -1.46 6.23 8.78
CA CYS A 247 -2.40 5.47 9.61
C CYS A 247 -2.73 4.07 9.03
N CYS A 248 -2.46 3.83 7.75
CA CYS A 248 -2.77 2.56 7.10
C CYS A 248 -2.11 1.38 7.84
N LYS A 249 -2.92 0.36 8.16
CA LYS A 249 -2.50 -0.81 8.95
C LYS A 249 -1.30 -1.55 8.34
N ALA A 250 -1.10 -1.47 7.02
CA ALA A 250 0.04 -2.05 6.32
C ALA A 250 1.40 -1.55 6.83
N TRP A 251 1.46 -0.33 7.37
CA TRP A 251 2.69 0.28 7.88
C TRP A 251 2.92 0.03 9.36
N ARG A 252 2.02 -0.70 10.02
CA ARG A 252 2.15 -1.06 11.44
C ARG A 252 3.03 -2.28 11.68
N PHE A 253 3.46 -2.97 10.62
CA PHE A 253 4.28 -4.17 10.67
C PHE A 253 3.70 -5.22 11.64
N VAL A 254 4.34 -5.44 12.79
CA VAL A 254 3.88 -6.41 13.81
C VAL A 254 3.16 -5.76 14.99
N ARG A 255 3.04 -4.43 15.02
CA ARG A 255 2.45 -3.64 16.09
C ARG A 255 1.08 -3.10 15.67
N LEU A 256 0.15 -4.02 15.38
CA LEU A 256 -1.20 -3.67 14.94
C LEU A 256 -1.97 -2.82 15.97
N ASP A 257 -1.55 -2.90 17.24
CA ASP A 257 -2.00 -2.11 18.38
C ASP A 257 -1.63 -0.62 18.31
N ARG A 258 -0.65 -0.25 17.47
CA ARG A 258 -0.15 1.13 17.33
C ARG A 258 -0.60 1.75 16.03
N GLU A 259 -1.61 2.61 16.12
CA GLU A 259 -2.34 3.12 14.96
C GLU A 259 -1.48 3.89 13.94
N LEU A 260 -0.48 4.62 14.43
CA LEU A 260 0.38 5.45 13.61
C LEU A 260 1.62 4.66 13.21
N GLY A 261 1.61 4.04 12.02
CA GLY A 261 2.79 3.35 11.47
C GLY A 261 3.44 2.31 12.38
N GLY A 262 2.72 1.76 13.36
CA GLY A 262 3.27 0.77 14.29
C GLY A 262 4.16 1.35 15.39
N ILE A 263 4.29 2.69 15.47
CA ILE A 263 5.20 3.36 16.40
C ILE A 263 4.47 3.95 17.62
N ALA A 264 3.26 4.47 17.44
CA ALA A 264 2.52 5.12 18.52
C ALA A 264 1.01 5.09 18.27
N ASP A 265 0.25 5.50 19.28
CA ASP A 265 -1.13 5.93 19.10
C ASP A 265 -1.14 7.26 18.31
N ARG A 266 -2.29 7.71 17.80
CA ARG A 266 -2.35 8.92 16.95
C ARG A 266 -2.00 10.22 17.69
N ALA A 267 -2.34 10.32 18.98
CA ALA A 267 -2.32 11.59 19.72
C ALA A 267 -0.96 12.32 19.68
N PRO A 268 0.20 11.69 19.98
CA PRO A 268 1.49 12.37 19.92
C PRO A 268 1.80 13.02 18.56
N PHE A 269 1.40 12.38 17.46
CA PHE A 269 1.56 12.93 16.12
C PHE A 269 0.56 14.05 15.85
N CYS A 270 -0.73 13.82 16.12
CA CYS A 270 -1.79 14.79 15.88
C CYS A 270 -1.51 16.09 16.64
N ASP A 271 -1.25 16.02 17.94
CA ASP A 271 -1.00 17.19 18.79
C ASP A 271 0.19 18.02 18.27
N ALA A 272 1.27 17.34 17.88
CA ALA A 272 2.47 18.00 17.37
C ALA A 272 2.27 18.59 15.97
N TYR A 273 1.51 17.91 15.11
CA TYR A 273 1.14 18.40 13.78
C TYR A 273 0.23 19.62 13.88
N GLU A 274 -0.82 19.58 14.71
CA GLU A 274 -1.75 20.69 14.90
C GLU A 274 -1.02 21.93 15.46
N ALA A 275 -0.15 21.73 16.45
CA ALA A 275 0.65 22.80 17.03
C ALA A 275 1.61 23.45 16.02
N ALA A 276 2.23 22.66 15.14
CA ALA A 276 3.20 23.17 14.16
C ALA A 276 2.54 23.76 12.91
N SER A 277 1.41 23.20 12.46
CA SER A 277 0.70 23.65 11.26
C SER A 277 -0.30 24.78 11.52
N GLY A 278 -0.74 24.95 12.77
CA GLY A 278 -1.86 25.82 13.13
C GLY A 278 -3.22 25.31 12.65
N ARG A 279 -3.29 24.10 12.07
CA ARG A 279 -4.50 23.48 11.54
C ARG A 279 -4.97 22.38 12.48
N ARG A 280 -6.20 22.49 12.99
CA ARG A 280 -6.86 21.39 13.70
C ARG A 280 -7.28 20.30 12.73
N LEU A 281 -6.99 19.05 13.06
CA LEU A 281 -7.38 17.87 12.31
C LEU A 281 -8.86 17.56 12.55
N ASP A 282 -9.55 17.21 11.47
CA ASP A 282 -10.88 16.63 11.53
C ASP A 282 -10.74 15.10 11.50
N PRO A 283 -11.11 14.38 12.57
CA PRO A 283 -11.04 12.92 12.59
C PRO A 283 -11.78 12.25 11.43
N ALA A 284 -12.90 12.83 10.96
CA ALA A 284 -13.66 12.26 9.84
C ALA A 284 -12.88 12.34 8.52
N ARG A 285 -12.10 13.41 8.32
CA ARG A 285 -11.23 13.56 7.16
C ARG A 285 -10.05 12.58 7.21
N VAL A 286 -9.41 12.46 8.37
CA VAL A 286 -8.31 11.50 8.56
C VAL A 286 -8.81 10.07 8.31
N PHE A 287 -9.99 9.72 8.82
CA PHE A 287 -10.62 8.44 8.56
C PHE A 287 -10.90 8.20 7.07
N TYR A 288 -11.44 9.20 6.36
CA TYR A 288 -11.65 9.10 4.90
C TYR A 288 -10.33 8.79 4.17
N TRP A 289 -9.25 9.51 4.49
CA TRP A 289 -7.95 9.30 3.86
C TRP A 289 -7.29 7.97 4.27
N GLU A 290 -7.56 7.46 5.48
CA GLU A 290 -7.13 6.12 5.91
C GLU A 290 -7.85 5.00 5.13
N VAL A 291 -9.15 5.15 4.86
CA VAL A 291 -9.89 4.24 3.97
C VAL A 291 -9.32 4.29 2.55
N LEU A 292 -9.07 5.50 2.02
CA LEU A 292 -8.46 5.68 0.70
C LEU A 292 -7.07 5.04 0.64
N ALA A 293 -6.25 5.20 1.68
CA ALA A 293 -4.94 4.59 1.80
C ALA A 293 -4.99 3.06 1.72
N ASN A 294 -5.94 2.43 2.42
CA ASN A 294 -6.12 0.98 2.36
C ASN A 294 -6.56 0.49 0.97
N VAL A 295 -7.48 1.21 0.30
CA VAL A 295 -7.83 0.91 -1.10
C VAL A 295 -6.62 1.07 -2.01
N ARG A 296 -5.88 2.18 -1.88
CA ARG A 296 -4.69 2.47 -2.69
C ARG A 296 -3.64 1.37 -2.54
N TRP A 297 -3.35 0.96 -1.30
CA TRP A 297 -2.38 -0.09 -1.03
C TRP A 297 -2.85 -1.46 -1.55
N ALA A 298 -4.14 -1.78 -1.43
CA ALA A 298 -4.70 -2.99 -2.03
C ALA A 298 -4.47 -3.03 -3.55
N ILE A 299 -4.74 -1.92 -4.24
CA ILE A 299 -4.53 -1.79 -5.68
C ILE A 299 -3.05 -1.92 -6.05
N ILE A 300 -2.14 -1.25 -5.31
CA ILE A 300 -0.70 -1.38 -5.53
C ILE A 300 -0.24 -2.82 -5.34
N ALA A 301 -0.72 -3.51 -4.30
CA ALA A 301 -0.41 -4.92 -4.06
C ALA A 301 -0.87 -5.80 -5.23
N LEU A 302 -2.09 -5.60 -5.72
CA LEU A 302 -2.59 -6.33 -6.90
C LEU A 302 -1.74 -6.05 -8.14
N GLN A 303 -1.34 -4.80 -8.39
CA GLN A 303 -0.45 -4.45 -9.49
C GLN A 303 0.91 -5.14 -9.40
N GLN A 304 1.46 -5.30 -8.19
CA GLN A 304 2.66 -6.13 -7.99
C GLN A 304 2.39 -7.57 -8.43
N SER A 305 1.30 -8.18 -7.95
CA SER A 305 0.90 -9.53 -8.38
C SER A 305 0.78 -9.67 -9.90
N ASP A 306 0.22 -8.67 -10.59
CA ASP A 306 0.03 -8.71 -12.04
C ASP A 306 1.37 -8.68 -12.79
N ARG A 307 2.37 -7.93 -12.31
CA ARG A 307 3.73 -7.96 -12.89
C ARG A 307 4.34 -9.36 -12.88
N HIS A 308 4.06 -10.13 -11.83
CA HIS A 308 4.46 -11.53 -11.75
C HIS A 308 3.66 -12.42 -12.70
N LEU A 309 2.32 -12.30 -12.68
CA LEU A 309 1.42 -13.21 -13.39
C LEU A 309 1.37 -13.00 -14.91
N THR A 310 1.44 -11.74 -15.37
CA THR A 310 1.31 -11.38 -16.79
C THR A 310 2.57 -10.73 -17.37
N GLY A 311 3.39 -10.09 -16.52
CA GLY A 311 4.61 -9.40 -16.93
C GLY A 311 5.87 -10.28 -17.00
N GLY A 312 5.80 -11.54 -16.59
CA GLY A 312 6.92 -12.48 -16.63
C GLY A 312 8.01 -12.25 -15.56
N ALA A 313 7.79 -11.32 -14.62
CA ALA A 313 8.74 -11.06 -13.54
C ALA A 313 8.81 -12.25 -12.58
N ARG A 314 9.96 -12.94 -12.50
CA ARG A 314 10.20 -14.05 -11.57
C ARG A 314 10.73 -13.57 -10.21
N ASP A 315 10.08 -12.57 -9.63
CA ASP A 315 10.40 -12.08 -8.30
C ASP A 315 9.39 -12.57 -7.25
N LEU A 316 9.90 -13.31 -6.26
CA LEU A 316 9.11 -13.86 -5.17
C LEU A 316 8.53 -12.75 -4.28
N SER A 317 9.22 -11.61 -4.16
CA SER A 317 8.79 -10.53 -3.27
C SER A 317 7.51 -9.88 -3.78
N THR A 318 7.48 -9.58 -5.08
CA THR A 318 6.34 -9.07 -5.83
C THR A 318 5.12 -10.01 -5.73
N ALA A 319 5.32 -11.32 -5.83
CA ALA A 319 4.24 -12.31 -5.69
C ALA A 319 3.64 -12.37 -4.28
N ILE A 320 4.48 -12.25 -3.24
CA ILE A 320 4.02 -12.23 -1.84
C ILE A 320 3.31 -10.91 -1.50
N ILE A 321 3.77 -9.78 -2.02
CA ILE A 321 3.11 -8.48 -1.85
C ILE A 321 1.67 -8.53 -2.38
N GLY A 322 1.44 -9.20 -3.50
CA GLY A 322 0.09 -9.43 -4.05
C GLY A 322 -0.95 -9.95 -3.06
N ARG A 323 -0.52 -10.77 -2.10
CA ARG A 323 -1.39 -11.35 -1.08
C ARG A 323 -1.82 -10.35 0.00
N ARG A 324 -1.15 -9.19 0.11
CA ARG A 324 -1.53 -8.09 1.02
C ARG A 324 -2.86 -7.44 0.64
N ALA A 325 -3.32 -7.60 -0.60
CA ALA A 325 -4.62 -7.06 -1.02
C ALA A 325 -5.78 -7.58 -0.16
N THR A 326 -5.77 -8.87 0.19
CA THR A 326 -6.83 -9.46 1.05
C THR A 326 -6.76 -8.94 2.49
N GLU A 327 -5.57 -8.60 2.98
CA GLU A 327 -5.41 -7.98 4.31
C GLU A 327 -6.02 -6.57 4.33
N CYS A 328 -5.83 -5.82 3.24
CA CYS A 328 -6.50 -4.53 3.05
C CYS A 328 -8.02 -4.71 2.91
N GLU A 329 -8.50 -5.76 2.23
CA GLU A 329 -9.93 -6.09 2.19
C GLU A 329 -10.49 -6.32 3.61
N LEU A 330 -9.74 -7.01 4.49
CA LEU A 330 -10.16 -7.17 5.89
C LEU A 330 -10.18 -5.84 6.63
N GLU A 331 -9.14 -5.02 6.46
CA GLU A 331 -9.08 -3.73 7.13
C GLU A 331 -10.21 -2.80 6.70
N LEU A 332 -10.54 -2.77 5.40
CA LEU A 332 -11.67 -1.99 4.89
C LEU A 332 -13.00 -2.44 5.50
N LEU A 333 -13.19 -3.74 5.71
CA LEU A 333 -14.37 -4.26 6.39
C LEU A 333 -14.39 -3.86 7.88
N MET A 334 -13.25 -3.94 8.57
CA MET A 334 -13.14 -3.49 9.97
C MET A 334 -13.39 -1.98 10.12
N LEU A 335 -12.93 -1.16 9.16
CA LEU A 335 -13.11 0.29 9.19
C LEU A 335 -14.55 0.70 8.86
N LEU A 336 -15.14 0.11 7.82
CA LEU A 336 -16.44 0.52 7.28
C LEU A 336 -17.63 -0.24 7.89
N ASP A 337 -17.38 -1.37 8.55
CA ASP A 337 -18.39 -2.25 9.16
C ASP A 337 -17.87 -2.92 10.46
N PRO A 338 -17.41 -2.15 11.47
CA PRO A 338 -16.66 -2.64 12.64
C PRO A 338 -17.36 -3.68 13.52
N GLY A 339 -18.66 -3.90 13.34
CA GLY A 339 -19.45 -4.91 14.06
C GLY A 339 -20.14 -5.94 13.17
N GLY A 340 -19.83 -5.98 11.86
CA GLY A 340 -20.53 -6.84 10.90
C GLY A 340 -19.90 -8.20 10.66
N ALA A 341 -18.76 -8.48 11.31
CA ALA A 341 -18.13 -9.79 11.26
C ALA A 341 -19.09 -10.89 11.77
N PRO A 342 -19.46 -11.87 10.94
CA PRO A 342 -20.29 -12.98 11.38
C PRO A 342 -19.49 -13.96 12.24
N GLU A 343 -20.17 -14.72 13.11
CA GLU A 343 -19.60 -15.95 13.65
C GLU A 343 -19.37 -16.94 12.50
N ILE A 344 -18.12 -17.29 12.24
CA ILE A 344 -17.76 -18.24 11.18
C ILE A 344 -17.25 -19.53 11.81
N ALA A 345 -18.15 -20.51 11.91
CA ALA A 345 -17.83 -21.86 12.35
C ALA A 345 -16.70 -22.49 11.51
N HIS A 346 -15.87 -23.29 12.18
CA HIS A 346 -14.80 -24.06 11.56
C HIS A 346 -15.35 -25.29 10.85
N ALA A 347 -14.93 -25.49 9.60
CA ALA A 347 -14.93 -26.82 9.00
C ALA A 347 -13.53 -27.39 9.20
N ALA A 348 -13.42 -28.50 9.94
CA ALA A 348 -12.16 -29.21 10.06
C ALA A 348 -11.70 -29.65 8.65
N PRO A 349 -10.40 -29.57 8.33
CA PRO A 349 -9.91 -30.06 7.06
C PRO A 349 -10.25 -31.55 6.93
N GLU A 350 -10.87 -31.94 5.82
CA GLU A 350 -11.05 -33.36 5.51
C GLU A 350 -9.68 -34.01 5.33
N VAL A 351 -9.38 -35.01 6.16
CA VAL A 351 -8.15 -35.79 6.05
C VAL A 351 -8.33 -36.78 4.90
N ASP A 352 -7.51 -36.64 3.85
CA ASP A 352 -7.46 -37.58 2.72
C ASP A 352 -6.92 -38.95 3.20
N VAL A 353 -7.83 -39.88 3.48
CA VAL A 353 -7.57 -41.19 4.11
C VAL A 353 -6.93 -42.21 3.15
N LEU A 354 -6.56 -41.79 1.92
CA LEU A 354 -6.12 -42.67 0.83
C LEU A 354 -4.64 -42.50 0.43
N ARG A 355 -3.83 -41.78 1.22
CA ARG A 355 -2.41 -41.54 0.89
C ARG A 355 -1.45 -42.42 1.71
N ASP A 356 -0.70 -43.26 1.02
CA ASP A 356 0.39 -44.08 1.59
C ASP A 356 1.73 -43.32 1.74
N LEU A 357 1.80 -42.05 1.31
CA LEU A 357 3.00 -41.20 1.32
C LEU A 357 2.69 -39.79 1.83
N PRO A 358 3.67 -39.06 2.42
CA PRO A 358 3.49 -37.66 2.79
C PRO A 358 3.07 -36.80 1.59
N GLY A 359 1.98 -36.05 1.74
CA GLY A 359 1.51 -35.13 0.70
C GLY A 359 2.46 -33.95 0.49
N GLY A 360 2.37 -33.29 -0.67
CA GLY A 360 3.21 -32.14 -1.00
C GLY A 360 3.17 -30.99 0.02
N SER A 361 2.06 -30.81 0.72
CA SER A 361 1.95 -29.83 1.81
C SER A 361 2.79 -30.17 3.03
N VAL A 362 2.83 -31.45 3.43
CA VAL A 362 3.68 -31.94 4.51
C VAL A 362 5.15 -31.81 4.13
N LEU A 363 5.51 -32.13 2.89
CA LEU A 363 6.88 -31.96 2.38
C LEU A 363 7.31 -30.49 2.37
N LEU A 364 6.41 -29.57 2.01
CA LEU A 364 6.68 -28.13 2.06
C LEU A 364 6.87 -27.62 3.48
N GLU A 365 6.07 -28.05 4.46
CA GLU A 365 6.25 -27.63 5.86
C GLU A 365 7.54 -28.20 6.46
N LEU A 366 7.83 -29.48 6.24
CA LEU A 366 9.09 -30.10 6.69
C LEU A 366 10.32 -29.40 6.08
N GLY A 367 10.27 -29.10 4.78
CA GLY A 367 11.33 -28.34 4.12
C GLY A 367 11.48 -26.93 4.71
N ARG A 368 10.38 -26.28 5.04
CA ARG A 368 10.37 -24.94 5.66
C ARG A 368 11.00 -24.96 7.05
N GLU A 369 10.63 -25.93 7.89
CA GLU A 369 11.18 -26.11 9.23
C GLU A 369 12.69 -26.36 9.19
N PHE A 370 13.14 -27.26 8.32
CA PHE A 370 14.57 -27.53 8.12
C PHE A 370 15.32 -26.26 7.69
N LEU A 371 14.76 -25.50 6.73
CA LEU A 371 15.36 -24.24 6.30
C LEU A 371 15.47 -23.25 7.47
N LEU A 372 14.41 -23.05 8.25
CA LEU A 372 14.42 -22.08 9.35
C LEU A 372 15.31 -22.48 10.53
N ARG A 373 15.30 -23.76 10.91
CA ARG A 373 16.02 -24.26 12.08
C ARG A 373 17.48 -24.55 11.77
N ASP A 374 17.74 -25.25 10.68
CA ASP A 374 19.03 -25.89 10.43
C ASP A 374 19.88 -25.07 9.44
N ILE A 375 19.26 -24.35 8.50
CA ILE A 375 19.98 -23.61 7.45
C ILE A 375 20.09 -22.11 7.74
N LEU A 376 19.03 -21.44 8.20
CA LEU A 376 19.04 -19.99 8.46
C LEU A 376 20.21 -19.53 9.37
N PRO A 377 20.58 -20.25 10.45
CA PRO A 377 21.74 -19.87 11.27
C PRO A 377 23.08 -19.88 10.52
N LEU A 378 23.18 -20.62 9.41
CA LEU A 378 24.36 -20.74 8.57
C LEU A 378 24.38 -19.69 7.44
N VAL A 379 23.26 -19.01 7.19
CA VAL A 379 23.15 -17.99 6.15
C VAL A 379 23.73 -16.66 6.66
N PRO A 380 24.51 -15.93 5.85
CA PRO A 380 24.98 -14.59 6.22
C PRO A 380 23.79 -13.65 6.54
N PRO A 381 23.88 -12.79 7.57
CA PRO A 381 22.78 -11.90 7.98
C PRO A 381 22.17 -11.09 6.84
N GLN A 382 22.98 -10.67 5.86
CA GLN A 382 22.55 -9.89 4.71
C GLN A 382 21.56 -10.64 3.81
N ARG A 383 21.55 -11.99 3.86
CA ARG A 383 20.66 -12.85 3.07
C ARG A 383 19.47 -13.41 3.87
N HIS A 384 19.34 -13.04 5.14
CA HIS A 384 18.28 -13.56 6.01
C HIS A 384 16.90 -13.13 5.50
N ARG A 385 16.79 -11.95 4.86
CA ARG A 385 15.53 -11.44 4.34
C ARG A 385 15.00 -12.32 3.20
N GLU A 386 15.83 -12.60 2.20
CA GLU A 386 15.49 -13.46 1.06
C GLU A 386 15.15 -14.87 1.55
N PHE A 387 15.89 -15.36 2.54
CA PHE A 387 15.65 -16.67 3.12
C PHE A 387 14.28 -16.77 3.82
N ARG A 388 13.92 -15.75 4.62
CA ARG A 388 12.57 -15.68 5.23
C ARG A 388 11.45 -15.53 4.19
N LEU A 389 11.74 -14.89 3.06
CA LEU A 389 10.79 -14.78 1.96
C LEU A 389 10.46 -16.15 1.34
N VAL A 390 11.49 -16.98 1.11
CA VAL A 390 11.32 -18.37 0.61
C VAL A 390 10.50 -19.20 1.58
N THR A 391 10.84 -19.16 2.87
CA THR A 391 10.11 -19.95 3.87
C THR A 391 8.67 -19.48 4.02
N THR A 392 8.40 -18.18 3.89
CA THR A 392 7.03 -17.64 3.83
C THR A 392 6.25 -18.20 2.63
N ALA A 393 6.86 -18.23 1.44
CA ALA A 393 6.24 -18.80 0.25
C ALA A 393 5.89 -20.28 0.41
N MET A 394 6.80 -21.07 1.00
CA MET A 394 6.59 -22.50 1.27
C MET A 394 5.40 -22.73 2.21
N ALA A 395 5.30 -21.96 3.29
CA ALA A 395 4.16 -22.06 4.21
C ALA A 395 2.82 -21.79 3.51
N ILE A 396 2.79 -20.79 2.61
CA ILE A 396 1.56 -20.47 1.88
C ILE A 396 1.21 -21.59 0.90
N ALA A 397 2.17 -22.08 0.13
CA ALA A 397 1.97 -23.18 -0.81
C ALA A 397 1.51 -24.47 -0.10
N ALA A 398 2.03 -24.74 1.11
CA ALA A 398 1.63 -25.88 1.92
C ALA A 398 0.15 -25.82 2.30
N ARG A 399 -0.33 -24.64 2.73
CA ARG A 399 -1.74 -24.41 3.08
C ARG A 399 -2.66 -24.52 1.87
N GLU A 400 -2.32 -23.85 0.77
CA GLU A 400 -3.13 -23.91 -0.48
C GLU A 400 -3.24 -25.36 -0.99
N ALA A 401 -2.19 -26.16 -0.85
CA ALA A 401 -2.20 -27.59 -1.21
C ALA A 401 -3.01 -28.47 -0.23
N GLN A 402 -3.20 -28.05 1.03
CA GLN A 402 -4.05 -28.75 2.01
C GLN A 402 -5.53 -28.43 1.82
N SER A 403 -5.86 -27.15 1.61
CA SER A 403 -7.25 -26.72 1.53
C SER A 403 -7.97 -27.21 0.27
N GLY A 404 -7.24 -27.59 -0.80
CA GLY A 404 -7.85 -27.82 -2.10
C GLY A 404 -8.58 -26.55 -2.61
N SER A 405 -9.13 -26.53 -3.81
CA SER A 405 -9.82 -25.34 -4.33
C SER A 405 -11.21 -25.13 -3.69
N GLN A 406 -11.33 -25.16 -2.36
CA GLN A 406 -12.60 -25.15 -1.61
C GLN A 406 -13.26 -23.76 -1.53
N LEU A 407 -12.50 -22.67 -1.68
CA LEU A 407 -13.00 -21.29 -1.60
C LEU A 407 -14.21 -21.03 -2.54
N GLY A 408 -14.16 -21.55 -3.77
CA GLY A 408 -15.25 -21.39 -4.75
C GLY A 408 -16.53 -22.15 -4.38
N ALA A 409 -16.40 -23.32 -3.74
CA ALA A 409 -17.51 -24.18 -3.36
C ALA A 409 -18.25 -23.67 -2.11
N ALA A 410 -17.54 -23.05 -1.17
CA ALA A 410 -18.13 -22.54 0.08
C ALA A 410 -18.93 -21.24 -0.10
N ILE A 411 -18.50 -20.34 -1.00
CA ILE A 411 -19.07 -18.99 -1.13
C ILE A 411 -20.17 -18.91 -2.20
N HIS A 412 -20.11 -19.75 -3.24
CA HIS A 412 -21.12 -19.78 -4.31
C HIS A 412 -22.57 -19.97 -3.80
N PRO A 413 -22.86 -20.91 -2.87
CA PRO A 413 -24.20 -21.07 -2.32
C PRO A 413 -24.70 -19.82 -1.57
N SER A 414 -23.79 -19.09 -0.90
CA SER A 414 -24.14 -17.85 -0.18
C SER A 414 -24.58 -16.74 -1.14
N ILE A 415 -23.84 -16.53 -2.24
CA ILE A 415 -24.18 -15.52 -3.25
C ILE A 415 -25.44 -15.92 -4.03
N ALA A 416 -25.54 -17.19 -4.45
CA ALA A 416 -26.73 -17.68 -5.13
C ALA A 416 -27.98 -17.63 -4.23
N GLY A 417 -27.83 -17.93 -2.93
CA GLY A 417 -28.89 -17.77 -1.93
C GLY A 417 -29.32 -16.32 -1.77
N PHE A 418 -28.36 -15.38 -1.69
CA PHE A 418 -28.63 -13.95 -1.59
C PHE A 418 -29.49 -13.40 -2.73
N TYR A 419 -29.24 -13.84 -3.96
CA TYR A 419 -30.07 -13.41 -5.10
C TYR A 419 -31.41 -14.14 -5.23
N ARG A 420 -31.55 -15.34 -4.66
CA ARG A 420 -32.82 -16.10 -4.66
C ARG A 420 -33.80 -15.66 -3.57
N ALA A 421 -33.32 -15.04 -2.49
CA ALA A 421 -34.16 -14.64 -1.37
C ALA A 421 -35.20 -13.56 -1.80
N PRO A 422 -36.51 -13.77 -1.54
CA PRO A 422 -37.56 -12.79 -1.84
C PRO A 422 -37.42 -11.58 -0.91
N HIS A 423 -37.41 -10.36 -1.46
CA HIS A 423 -37.16 -9.14 -0.69
C HIS A 423 -38.00 -7.94 -1.17
N PRO A 424 -38.24 -6.94 -0.30
CA PRO A 424 -39.27 -5.91 -0.48
C PRO A 424 -39.00 -4.87 -1.58
N SER A 425 -37.87 -4.94 -2.28
CA SER A 425 -37.57 -4.07 -3.41
C SER A 425 -37.01 -4.89 -4.59
N PRO A 426 -37.53 -4.72 -5.82
CA PRO A 426 -37.03 -5.45 -6.97
C PRO A 426 -35.55 -5.11 -7.19
N LEU A 427 -34.76 -6.14 -7.50
CA LEU A 427 -33.40 -5.96 -8.02
C LEU A 427 -33.46 -5.16 -9.32
N PRO A 428 -32.49 -4.29 -9.63
CA PRO A 428 -32.33 -3.80 -10.99
C PRO A 428 -32.17 -5.01 -11.93
N ALA A 429 -32.94 -5.03 -13.02
CA ALA A 429 -32.90 -6.09 -14.00
C ALA A 429 -31.52 -6.17 -14.66
N ILE A 430 -31.12 -7.37 -15.09
CA ILE A 430 -29.86 -7.56 -15.83
C ILE A 430 -30.02 -6.83 -17.17
N GLY A 431 -29.34 -5.69 -17.33
CA GLY A 431 -29.33 -4.92 -18.59
C GLY A 431 -30.07 -3.58 -18.56
N GLU A 432 -30.79 -3.24 -17.49
CA GLU A 432 -31.27 -1.86 -17.27
C GLU A 432 -30.14 -1.01 -16.68
N SER A 433 -29.08 -0.83 -17.46
CA SER A 433 -27.93 -0.04 -17.04
C SER A 433 -27.46 0.87 -18.15
N GLU A 434 -28.33 1.81 -18.52
CA GLU A 434 -27.92 2.99 -19.29
C GLU A 434 -28.94 4.14 -19.26
N GLN A 435 -29.75 4.31 -18.19
CA GLN A 435 -30.71 5.43 -18.17
C GLN A 435 -31.24 5.79 -16.78
N ILE A 436 -30.36 6.11 -15.82
CA ILE A 436 -30.77 6.89 -14.64
C ILE A 436 -29.78 8.02 -14.42
N SER A 437 -29.92 9.05 -15.26
CA SER A 437 -29.44 10.39 -14.97
C SER A 437 -30.37 11.37 -15.70
N ARG A 438 -30.84 12.41 -15.00
CA ARG A 438 -31.95 13.34 -15.30
C ARG A 438 -33.32 12.71 -14.93
N THR A 439 -34.12 13.20 -13.98
CA THR A 439 -34.54 14.58 -13.68
C THR A 439 -35.08 14.68 -12.23
N THR A 440 -34.98 15.87 -11.65
CA THR A 440 -35.64 16.31 -10.40
C THR A 440 -37.11 16.72 -10.65
N SER A 441 -38.07 16.21 -9.87
CA SER A 441 -39.27 16.91 -9.32
C SER A 441 -40.22 15.94 -8.58
N PRO A 442 -41.01 16.35 -7.56
CA PRO A 442 -41.76 15.45 -6.69
C PRO A 442 -43.18 15.18 -7.22
N PHE A 443 -43.60 13.91 -7.25
CA PHE A 443 -44.98 13.53 -7.58
C PHE A 443 -45.75 13.06 -6.35
N THR A 444 -46.89 13.69 -6.11
CA THR A 444 -47.95 13.30 -5.16
C THR A 444 -48.59 11.96 -5.52
N PRO A 445 -49.03 11.15 -4.53
CA PRO A 445 -49.60 9.83 -4.78
C PRO A 445 -51.10 9.90 -5.15
N ARG A 446 -51.52 9.10 -6.13
CA ARG A 446 -52.93 8.73 -6.36
C ARG A 446 -53.16 7.28 -5.91
N PRO A 447 -54.35 6.93 -5.39
CA PRO A 447 -54.60 5.61 -4.82
C PRO A 447 -54.94 4.61 -5.94
N VAL A 448 -54.37 3.40 -5.86
CA VAL A 448 -54.83 2.25 -6.65
C VAL A 448 -55.36 1.22 -5.67
N SER A 449 -56.68 1.08 -5.66
CA SER A 449 -57.39 -0.08 -5.15
C SER A 449 -57.32 -1.19 -6.19
N GLY A 450 -56.86 -2.39 -5.80
CA GLY A 450 -56.84 -3.57 -6.66
C GLY A 450 -56.06 -4.71 -6.02
N GLU A 451 -56.81 -5.63 -5.43
CA GLU A 451 -56.56 -7.06 -5.16
C GLU A 451 -55.10 -7.55 -5.01
N ARG A 452 -54.81 -8.08 -3.81
CA ARG A 452 -53.55 -8.78 -3.48
C ARG A 452 -53.52 -10.13 -4.19
N GLU A 453 -52.83 -10.21 -5.32
CA GLU A 453 -52.20 -11.46 -5.75
C GLU A 453 -50.95 -11.68 -4.89
N GLY A 454 -50.82 -12.88 -4.30
CA GLY A 454 -49.65 -13.27 -3.50
C GLY A 454 -48.37 -13.24 -4.34
N PRO A 455 -47.18 -13.17 -3.73
CA PRO A 455 -45.94 -13.02 -4.46
C PRO A 455 -45.68 -14.26 -5.32
N VAL A 456 -45.92 -14.14 -6.63
CA VAL A 456 -45.45 -15.08 -7.63
C VAL A 456 -43.93 -15.04 -7.56
N ALA A 457 -43.30 -16.15 -7.17
CA ALA A 457 -41.85 -16.28 -7.18
C ALA A 457 -41.34 -16.06 -8.61
N GLN A 458 -40.88 -14.85 -8.91
CA GLN A 458 -40.19 -14.57 -10.16
C GLN A 458 -38.97 -15.50 -10.23
N ARG A 459 -38.93 -16.30 -11.29
CA ARG A 459 -37.83 -17.21 -11.59
C ARG A 459 -36.54 -16.37 -11.70
N TRP A 460 -35.60 -16.60 -10.79
CA TRP A 460 -34.35 -15.84 -10.74
C TRP A 460 -33.51 -16.14 -11.99
N GLU A 461 -33.17 -15.10 -12.77
CA GLU A 461 -32.40 -15.19 -14.04
C GLU A 461 -30.97 -15.76 -13.91
N GLY A 462 -30.49 -16.06 -12.70
CA GLY A 462 -29.14 -16.60 -12.48
C GLY A 462 -29.07 -18.11 -12.21
N GLU A 463 -30.20 -18.84 -12.31
CA GLU A 463 -30.25 -20.27 -12.03
C GLU A 463 -29.32 -21.03 -13.00
N GLY A 464 -28.23 -21.63 -12.49
CA GLY A 464 -27.19 -22.29 -13.29
C GLY A 464 -25.94 -21.45 -13.61
N GLN A 465 -25.82 -20.21 -13.12
CA GLN A 465 -24.61 -19.40 -13.32
C GLN A 465 -23.40 -19.93 -12.55
N THR A 466 -22.23 -19.88 -13.20
CA THR A 466 -20.96 -20.30 -12.61
C THR A 466 -20.49 -19.33 -11.51
N PRO A 467 -19.68 -19.78 -10.53
CA PRO A 467 -19.16 -18.93 -9.45
C PRO A 467 -18.49 -17.61 -9.91
N PRO A 468 -17.65 -17.60 -10.97
CA PRO A 468 -17.05 -16.36 -11.45
C PRO A 468 -18.05 -15.33 -11.99
N VAL A 469 -19.15 -15.80 -12.60
CA VAL A 469 -20.20 -14.91 -13.15
C VAL A 469 -20.98 -14.25 -12.02
N LEU A 470 -21.39 -15.03 -11.02
CA LEU A 470 -22.13 -14.51 -9.86
C LEU A 470 -21.29 -13.54 -9.03
N LEU A 471 -20.00 -13.84 -8.84
CA LEU A 471 -19.09 -12.95 -8.11
C LEU A 471 -18.86 -11.63 -8.84
N ARG A 472 -18.75 -11.65 -10.18
CA ARG A 472 -18.69 -10.43 -11.00
C ARG A 472 -19.96 -9.61 -10.88
N ARG A 473 -21.14 -10.22 -11.02
CA ARG A 473 -22.42 -9.53 -10.84
C ARG A 473 -22.50 -8.87 -9.47
N PHE A 474 -22.15 -9.61 -8.41
CA PHE A 474 -22.13 -9.10 -7.04
C PHE A 474 -21.20 -7.90 -6.86
N ALA A 475 -20.00 -7.93 -7.44
CA ALA A 475 -19.08 -6.79 -7.43
C ALA A 475 -19.69 -5.56 -8.16
N THR A 476 -20.31 -5.76 -9.33
CA THR A 476 -20.97 -4.70 -10.09
C THR A 476 -22.14 -4.09 -9.33
N ASP A 477 -22.96 -4.90 -8.68
CA ASP A 477 -24.12 -4.43 -7.91
C ASP A 477 -23.68 -3.63 -6.68
N LEU A 478 -22.60 -4.04 -6.01
CA LEU A 478 -21.97 -3.26 -4.92
C LEU A 478 -21.45 -1.91 -5.41
N ARG A 479 -20.73 -1.89 -6.54
CA ARG A 479 -20.22 -0.65 -7.16
C ARG A 479 -21.33 0.36 -7.44
N ARG A 480 -22.51 -0.13 -7.83
CA ARG A 480 -23.69 0.69 -8.16
C ARG A 480 -24.51 1.10 -6.93
N GLY A 481 -24.16 0.61 -5.74
CA GLY A 481 -24.94 0.85 -4.52
C GLY A 481 -26.30 0.15 -4.54
N ALA A 482 -26.46 -0.94 -5.30
CA ALA A 482 -27.75 -1.61 -5.53
C ALA A 482 -28.44 -2.11 -4.24
N PHE A 483 -27.70 -2.23 -3.14
CA PHE A 483 -28.20 -2.74 -1.86
C PHE A 483 -28.37 -1.64 -0.81
N GLU A 484 -27.85 -0.42 -1.04
CA GLU A 484 -27.78 0.65 -0.03
C GLU A 484 -29.17 1.19 0.39
N LEU A 485 -30.17 1.06 -0.47
CA LEU A 485 -31.55 1.50 -0.19
C LEU A 485 -32.35 0.49 0.66
N CYS A 486 -31.76 -0.65 1.03
CA CYS A 486 -32.43 -1.71 1.80
C CYS A 486 -31.47 -2.29 2.84
N GLU A 487 -31.52 -1.81 4.07
CA GLU A 487 -30.61 -2.22 5.15
C GLU A 487 -30.50 -3.74 5.36
N PRO A 488 -31.60 -4.52 5.40
CA PRO A 488 -31.48 -5.98 5.51
C PRO A 488 -30.63 -6.59 4.38
N ARG A 489 -30.75 -6.03 3.17
CA ARG A 489 -30.00 -6.49 1.99
C ARG A 489 -28.56 -6.00 2.02
N ALA A 490 -28.31 -4.76 2.43
CA ALA A 490 -26.98 -4.21 2.64
C ALA A 490 -26.22 -5.04 3.68
N GLY A 491 -26.85 -5.35 4.82
CA GLY A 491 -26.28 -6.21 5.87
C GLY A 491 -25.96 -7.62 5.37
N ALA A 492 -26.87 -8.26 4.62
CA ALA A 492 -26.61 -9.57 4.03
C ALA A 492 -25.46 -9.55 3.02
N ALA A 493 -25.34 -8.49 2.22
CA ALA A 493 -24.21 -8.31 1.31
C ALA A 493 -22.90 -8.14 2.07
N ARG A 494 -22.86 -7.32 3.14
CA ARG A 494 -21.69 -7.17 4.01
C ARG A 494 -21.28 -8.49 4.66
N ALA A 495 -22.23 -9.30 5.13
CA ALA A 495 -21.94 -10.63 5.68
C ALA A 495 -21.24 -11.57 4.65
N ILE A 496 -21.61 -11.48 3.37
CA ILE A 496 -20.92 -12.22 2.30
C ILE A 496 -19.49 -11.71 2.10
N LEU A 497 -19.29 -10.39 2.13
CA LEU A 497 -17.95 -9.79 2.02
C LEU A 497 -17.04 -10.27 3.16
N TRP A 498 -17.53 -10.26 4.40
CA TRP A 498 -16.80 -10.80 5.55
C TRP A 498 -16.42 -12.26 5.39
N ARG A 499 -17.37 -13.13 5.04
CA ARG A 499 -17.10 -14.56 4.82
C ARG A 499 -16.05 -14.77 3.73
N LEU A 500 -16.18 -14.07 2.59
CA LEU A 500 -15.22 -14.14 1.49
C LEU A 500 -13.81 -13.78 1.95
N THR A 501 -13.65 -12.67 2.66
CA THR A 501 -12.35 -12.17 3.11
C THR A 501 -11.72 -13.06 4.17
N ILE A 502 -12.50 -13.49 5.17
CA ILE A 502 -12.01 -14.38 6.22
C ILE A 502 -11.57 -15.72 5.63
N SER A 503 -12.35 -16.32 4.74
CA SER A 503 -11.96 -17.58 4.08
C SER A 503 -10.66 -17.44 3.29
N LYS A 504 -10.49 -16.36 2.50
CA LYS A 504 -9.24 -16.09 1.78
C LYS A 504 -8.05 -15.94 2.74
N LEU A 505 -8.23 -15.28 3.89
CA LEU A 505 -7.15 -15.08 4.86
C LEU A 505 -6.82 -16.33 5.66
N ARG A 506 -7.79 -17.20 5.97
CA ARG A 506 -7.51 -18.49 6.59
C ARG A 506 -6.55 -19.32 5.75
N GLU A 507 -6.76 -19.36 4.43
CA GLU A 507 -5.86 -20.06 3.50
C GLU A 507 -4.53 -19.31 3.32
N GLY A 508 -4.59 -18.00 3.05
CA GLY A 508 -3.42 -17.20 2.67
C GLY A 508 -2.51 -16.79 3.84
N ASN A 509 -3.09 -16.27 4.92
CA ASN A 509 -2.37 -15.70 6.07
C ASN A 509 -3.18 -15.78 7.39
N PRO A 510 -3.32 -16.98 7.99
CA PRO A 510 -4.11 -17.17 9.22
C PRO A 510 -3.51 -16.43 10.42
N GLY A 511 -2.19 -16.23 10.46
CA GLY A 511 -1.54 -15.46 11.53
C GLY A 511 -1.97 -13.99 11.55
N TYR A 512 -2.13 -13.36 10.38
CA TYR A 512 -2.67 -12.00 10.29
C TYR A 512 -4.13 -11.95 10.72
N LEU A 513 -4.93 -12.93 10.31
CA LEU A 513 -6.33 -13.05 10.73
C LEU A 513 -6.46 -13.17 12.26
N ALA A 514 -5.68 -14.06 12.88
CA ALA A 514 -5.64 -14.24 14.32
C ALA A 514 -5.17 -12.97 15.06
N ALA A 515 -4.16 -12.28 14.55
CA ALA A 515 -3.68 -11.02 15.11
C ALA A 515 -4.73 -9.88 15.07
N ASN A 516 -5.77 -10.01 14.25
CA ASN A 516 -6.91 -9.09 14.18
C ASN A 516 -8.13 -9.61 14.97
N GLY A 517 -7.97 -10.59 15.86
CA GLY A 517 -9.03 -11.07 16.75
C GLY A 517 -9.92 -12.16 16.15
N PHE A 518 -9.55 -12.72 14.99
CA PHE A 518 -10.29 -13.78 14.30
C PHE A 518 -9.56 -15.14 14.40
N GLY A 519 -8.96 -15.41 15.56
CA GLY A 519 -8.30 -16.68 15.87
C GLY A 519 -9.29 -17.85 15.94
N ASP A 520 -8.75 -19.07 16.06
CA ASP A 520 -9.55 -20.30 16.08
C ASP A 520 -10.65 -20.31 17.16
#